data_AF-A0AAE4DF76-F1
#
_entry.id   AF-A0AAE4DF76-F1
#
_cell.length_a   1.000
_cell.length_b   1.000
_cell.length_c   1.000
_cell.angle_alpha   90.00
_cell.angle_beta   90.00
_cell.angle_gamma   90.00
#
_symmetry.space_group_name_H-M   'P 1'
#
loop_
_entity.id
_entity.type
_entity.pdbx_description
1 polymer ?
#
loop_
_entity_poly.entity_id
_entity_poly.type
_entity_poly.pdbx_seq_one_letter_code
_entity_poly.pdbx_strand_id
1 'polypeptide(L)' 'MKKQVVLSIEESKYKKFLSLLETLDYVTITEQHEIPEWQKNEVSNRKKLIKKDVMKTRSWEEAENDIFK' A
#
# COMPACT_ATOMS: atom_id res chain seq x y z
N MET A 1 8.61 -18.62 20.41
CA MET A 1 7.90 -19.66 19.63
C MET A 1 6.71 -19.00 18.95
N LYS A 2 6.58 -19.08 17.62
CA LYS A 2 5.44 -18.47 16.90
C LYS A 2 4.34 -19.51 16.74
N LYS A 3 3.08 -19.13 17.00
CA LYS A 3 1.88 -19.96 16.75
C LYS A 3 1.04 -19.27 15.68
N GLN A 4 0.50 -20.04 14.75
CA GLN A 4 -0.33 -19.53 13.65
C GLN A 4 -1.72 -20.18 13.71
N VAL A 5 -2.74 -19.40 13.42
CA VAL A 5 -4.13 -19.87 13.27
C VAL A 5 -4.62 -19.42 11.89
N VAL A 6 -5.23 -20.33 11.14
CA VAL A 6 -5.88 -20.06 9.85
C VAL A 6 -7.38 -20.20 10.05
N LEU A 7 -8.15 -19.20 9.64
CA LEU A 7 -9.61 -19.17 9.81
C LEU A 7 -10.27 -19.02 8.43
N SER A 8 -11.33 -19.78 8.19
CA SER A 8 -12.21 -19.59 7.03
C SER A 8 -13.45 -18.84 7.48
N ILE A 9 -13.70 -17.67 6.89
CA ILE A 9 -14.76 -16.75 7.29
C ILE A 9 -15.62 -16.48 6.07
N GLU A 10 -16.93 -16.43 6.25
CA GLU A 10 -17.83 -15.98 5.19
C GLU A 10 -17.52 -14.53 4.80
N GLU A 11 -17.46 -14.25 3.51
CA GLU A 11 -17.14 -12.91 2.96
C GLU A 11 -18.02 -11.80 3.57
N SER A 12 -19.32 -12.08 3.73
CA SER A 12 -20.29 -11.15 4.32
C SER A 12 -19.97 -10.75 5.77
N LYS A 13 -19.20 -11.58 6.48
CA LYS A 13 -18.80 -11.38 7.88
C LYS A 13 -17.36 -10.88 8.00
N TYR A 14 -16.57 -10.89 6.93
CA TYR A 14 -15.15 -10.57 6.93
C TYR A 14 -14.87 -9.17 7.51
N LYS A 15 -15.59 -8.14 7.03
CA LYS A 15 -15.42 -6.77 7.51
C LYS A 15 -15.72 -6.63 9.01
N LYS A 16 -16.79 -7.26 9.49
CA LYS A 16 -17.16 -7.25 10.92
C LYS A 16 -16.12 -7.97 11.78
N PHE A 17 -15.54 -9.05 11.26
CA PHE A 17 -14.48 -9.79 11.93
C PHE A 17 -13.18 -8.97 12.02
N LEU A 18 -12.77 -8.29 10.95
CA LEU A 18 -11.62 -7.37 10.99
C LEU A 18 -11.82 -6.27 12.03
N SER A 19 -13.00 -5.62 12.06
CA SER A 19 -13.29 -4.61 13.08
C SER A 19 -13.22 -5.15 14.50
N LEU A 20 -13.54 -6.44 14.73
CA LEU A 20 -13.34 -7.07 16.03
C LEU A 20 -11.85 -7.23 16.35
N LEU A 21 -11.04 -7.66 15.37
CA LEU A 21 -9.60 -7.80 15.55
C LEU A 21 -8.91 -6.46 15.86
N GLU A 22 -9.37 -5.37 15.26
CA GLU A 22 -8.88 -4.01 15.54
C GLU A 22 -9.12 -3.57 16.99
N THR A 23 -10.06 -4.19 17.73
CA THR A 23 -10.28 -3.90 19.16
C THR A 23 -9.29 -4.58 20.10
N LEU A 24 -8.43 -5.48 19.59
CA LEU A 24 -7.47 -6.22 20.40
C LEU A 24 -6.11 -5.50 20.39
N ASP A 25 -5.67 -5.02 21.55
CA ASP A 25 -4.43 -4.23 21.73
C ASP A 25 -3.13 -4.90 21.24
N TYR A 26 -3.15 -6.22 21.01
CA TYR A 26 -2.00 -7.02 20.62
C TYR A 26 -2.07 -7.54 19.18
N VAL A 27 -3.06 -7.13 18.39
CA VAL A 27 -3.23 -7.58 17.01
C VAL A 27 -2.75 -6.50 16.04
N THR A 28 -1.76 -6.85 15.22
CA THR A 28 -1.36 -6.05 14.06
C THR A 28 -1.94 -6.68 12.80
N ILE A 29 -2.88 -6.00 12.17
CA ILE A 29 -3.46 -6.43 10.88
C ILE A 29 -2.54 -5.91 9.77
N THR A 30 -1.93 -6.81 9.01
CA THR A 30 -1.13 -6.47 7.83
C THR A 30 -1.90 -6.88 6.59
N GLU A 31 -2.71 -5.98 6.04
CA GLU A 31 -3.39 -6.23 4.78
C GLU A 31 -2.45 -5.91 3.61
N GLN A 32 -2.12 -6.94 2.83
CA GLN A 32 -1.53 -6.73 1.50
C GLN A 32 -2.62 -6.18 0.58
N HIS A 33 -2.61 -4.87 0.39
CA HIS A 33 -3.43 -4.22 -0.61
C HIS A 33 -2.83 -4.48 -1.98
N GLU A 34 -3.64 -4.96 -2.93
CA GLU A 34 -3.21 -4.98 -4.33
C GLU A 34 -3.01 -3.54 -4.81
N ILE A 35 -1.82 -3.24 -5.32
CA ILE A 35 -1.52 -1.94 -5.91
C ILE A 35 -2.40 -1.78 -7.17
N PRO A 36 -3.27 -0.76 -7.26
CA PRO A 36 -4.11 -0.54 -8.43
C PRO A 36 -3.31 -0.42 -9.73
N GLU A 37 -3.86 -0.94 -10.82
CA GLU A 37 -3.13 -1.01 -12.10
C GLU A 37 -2.76 0.37 -12.66
N TRP A 38 -3.57 1.39 -12.40
CA TRP A 38 -3.25 2.76 -12.77
C TRP A 38 -1.97 3.27 -12.11
N GLN A 39 -1.70 2.88 -10.85
CA GLN A 39 -0.48 3.26 -10.14
C GLN A 39 0.74 2.57 -10.75
N LYS A 40 0.61 1.28 -11.09
CA LYS A 40 1.68 0.54 -11.79
C LYS A 40 1.99 1.15 -13.15
N ASN A 41 0.96 1.50 -13.91
CA ASN A 41 1.07 2.14 -15.22
C ASN A 41 1.73 3.51 -15.14
N GLU A 42 1.33 4.34 -14.16
CA GLU A 42 1.91 5.65 -13.94
C GLU A 42 3.41 5.55 -13.63
N VAL A 43 3.80 4.65 -12.73
CA VAL A 43 5.21 4.39 -12.41
C VAL A 43 5.98 3.91 -13.65
N SER A 44 5.40 3.02 -14.45
CA SER A 44 5.99 2.55 -15.70
C SER A 44 6.21 3.69 -16.71
N ASN A 45 5.24 4.59 -16.86
CA ASN A 45 5.33 5.75 -17.74
C ASN A 45 6.42 6.73 -17.27
N ARG A 46 6.46 7.06 -15.98
CA ARG A 46 7.51 7.92 -15.40
C ARG A 46 8.90 7.35 -15.62
N LYS A 47 9.09 6.04 -15.45
CA LYS A 47 10.36 5.36 -15.74
C LYS A 47 10.78 5.53 -17.21
N LYS A 48 9.84 5.47 -18.16
CA LYS A 48 10.13 5.70 -19.59
C LYS A 48 10.54 7.16 -19.86
N LEU A 49 9.88 8.12 -19.23
CA LEU A 49 10.19 9.55 -19.39
C LEU A 49 11.57 9.90 -18.82
N ILE A 50 11.94 9.28 -17.69
CA ILE A 50 13.28 9.42 -17.10
C ILE A 50 14.35 8.88 -18.05
N LYS A 51 14.13 7.70 -18.63
CA LYS A 51 15.07 7.12 -19.62
C LYS A 51 15.24 7.97 -20.87
N LYS A 52 14.23 8.76 -21.24
CA LYS A 52 14.24 9.68 -22.38
C LYS A 52 14.77 11.08 -22.02
N ASP A 53 15.22 11.28 -20.78
CA ASP A 53 15.66 12.58 -20.24
C ASP A 53 14.58 13.69 -20.29
N VAL A 54 13.31 13.29 -20.43
CA VAL A 54 12.15 14.20 -20.42
C VAL A 54 11.73 14.53 -18.99
N MET A 55 12.02 13.64 -18.04
CA MET A 55 11.70 13.79 -16.62
C MET A 55 12.95 13.51 -15.79
N LYS A 56 13.27 14.38 -14.83
CA LYS A 56 14.37 14.15 -13.90
C LYS A 56 13.89 13.44 -12.64
N THR A 57 14.76 12.61 -12.06
CA THR A 57 14.57 12.13 -10.69
C THR A 57 14.97 13.24 -9.72
N ARG A 58 14.34 13.26 -8.54
CA ARG A 58 14.64 14.19 -7.46
C ARG A 58 14.53 13.46 -6.12
N SER A 59 15.14 14.01 -5.10
CA SER A 59 15.02 13.47 -3.74
C SER A 59 13.58 13.62 -3.22
N TRP A 60 13.22 12.82 -2.21
CA TRP A 60 11.92 12.96 -1.56
C TRP A 60 11.75 14.35 -0.93
N GLU A 61 12.78 14.86 -0.25
CA GLU A 61 12.74 16.21 0.37
C GLU A 61 12.46 17.31 -0.65
N GLU A 62 13.09 17.26 -1.83
CA GLU A 62 12.80 18.22 -2.92
C GLU A 62 11.38 18.05 -3.46
N ALA A 63 10.88 16.82 -3.56
CA ALA A 63 9.52 16.55 -4.03
C ALA A 63 8.46 17.00 -3.03
N GLU A 64 8.68 16.72 -1.74
CA GLU A 64 7.78 17.08 -0.64
C GLU A 64 7.62 18.59 -0.54
N ASN A 65 8.73 19.32 -0.54
CA ASN A 65 8.74 20.78 -0.54
C ASN A 65 8.07 21.40 -1.78
N ASP A 66 7.98 20.69 -2.90
CA ASP A 66 7.34 21.19 -4.11
C ASP A 66 5.83 20.90 -4.14
N ILE A 67 5.43 19.72 -3.65
CA ILE A 67 4.05 19.25 -3.66
C ILE A 67 3.21 19.89 -2.54
N PHE A 68 3.80 20.09 -1.36
CA PHE A 68 3.09 20.49 -0.14
C PHE A 68 3.41 21.93 0.32
N LYS A 69 3.81 22.79 -0.62
CA LYS A 69 4.00 24.24 -0.39
C LYS A 69 2.70 24.95 -0.01
#